data_AF-A0A3D4EEL3-F1
#
_entry.id   AF-A0A3D4EEL3-F1
#
_cell.length_a   1.000
_cell.length_b   1.000
_cell.length_c   1.000
_cell.angle_alpha   90.00
_cell.angle_beta   90.00
_cell.angle_gamma   90.00
#
_symmetry.space_group_name_H-M   'P 1'
#
loop_
_entity.id
_entity.type
_entity.pdbx_description
1 polymer ?
#
loop_
_entity_poly.entity_id
_entity_poly.type
_entity_poly.pdbx_seq_one_letter_code
_entity_poly.pdbx_strand_id
1 'polypeptide(L)' 'HCPIGKVSFGDQKLYENYAALIGAIIKAKPAAAKGQYIKSCVTASTMGPGVKINAQKQL' A
#
# COMPACT_ATOMS: atom_id res chain seq x y z
N HIS A 1 -4.15 4.01 -7.39
CA HIS A 1 -5.17 3.26 -6.65
C HIS A 1 -5.10 1.83 -7.13
N CYS A 2 -5.06 0.84 -6.25
CA CYS A 2 -4.94 -0.55 -6.67
C CYS A 2 -5.72 -1.44 -5.69
N PRO A 3 -6.59 -2.34 -6.17
CA PRO A 3 -7.29 -3.27 -5.30
C PRO A 3 -6.32 -4.32 -4.76
N ILE A 4 -6.10 -4.32 -3.45
CA ILE A 4 -5.22 -5.28 -2.75
C ILE A 4 -5.97 -6.55 -2.29
N GLY A 5 -7.29 -6.62 -2.45
CA GLY A 5 -8.09 -7.81 -2.13
C GLY A 5 -9.56 -7.50 -1.82
N LYS A 6 -10.28 -8.52 -1.33
CA LYS A 6 -11.63 -8.40 -0.76
C LYS A 6 -11.56 -8.59 0.76
N VAL A 7 -12.57 -8.10 1.49
CA VAL A 7 -12.70 -8.29 2.95
C VAL A 7 -12.70 -9.79 3.33
N SER A 8 -13.09 -10.67 2.41
CA SER A 8 -13.09 -12.12 2.59
C SER A 8 -11.70 -12.76 2.58
N PHE A 9 -10.65 -12.01 2.23
CA PHE A 9 -9.27 -12.49 2.28
C PHE A 9 -8.77 -12.27 3.71
N GLY A 10 -8.38 -13.35 4.39
CA GLY A 10 -7.87 -13.26 5.75
C GLY A 10 -6.64 -12.34 5.87
N ASP A 11 -6.40 -11.84 7.08
CA ASP A 11 -5.45 -10.77 7.38
C ASP A 11 -4.04 -11.00 6.79
N GLN A 12 -3.55 -12.24 6.83
CA GLN A 12 -2.23 -12.59 6.29
C GLN A 12 -2.11 -12.34 4.78
N LYS A 13 -3.15 -12.72 4.00
CA LYS A 13 -3.14 -12.53 2.55
C LYS A 13 -3.24 -11.05 2.17
N LEU A 14 -4.01 -10.28 2.94
CA LEU A 14 -4.09 -8.83 2.73
C LEU A 14 -2.75 -8.15 3.02
N TYR A 15 -2.05 -8.58 4.07
CA TYR A 15 -0.72 -8.09 4.41
C TYR A 15 0.32 -8.41 3.32
N GLU A 16 0.35 -9.66 2.84
CA GLU A 16 1.26 -10.07 1.75
C GLU A 16 1.00 -9.28 0.46
N ASN A 17 -0.27 -9.10 0.07
CA ASN A 17 -0.63 -8.31 -1.11
C ASN A 17 -0.21 -6.84 -0.96
N TYR A 18 -0.38 -6.28 0.23
CA TYR A 18 0.07 -4.92 0.53
C TYR A 18 1.59 -4.78 0.44
N ALA A 19 2.33 -5.71 1.05
CA ALA A 19 3.79 -5.73 1.02
C ALA A 19 4.34 -5.90 -0.41
N ALA A 20 3.75 -6.81 -1.19
CA ALA A 20 4.09 -7.00 -2.61
C ALA A 20 3.85 -5.73 -3.43
N LEU A 21 2.73 -5.05 -3.19
CA LEU A 21 2.38 -3.83 -3.89
C LEU A 21 3.32 -2.67 -3.55
N ILE A 22 3.66 -2.48 -2.27
CA ILE A 22 4.66 -1.48 -1.87
C ILE A 22 6.04 -1.81 -2.42
N GLY A 23 6.45 -3.09 -2.39
CA GLY A 23 7.72 -3.52 -2.95
C GLY A 23 7.82 -3.24 -4.45
N ALA A 24 6.74 -3.50 -5.21
CA ALA A 24 6.67 -3.18 -6.63
C ALA A 24 6.73 -1.66 -6.88
N ILE A 25 6.05 -0.85 -6.06
CA ILE A 25 6.09 0.61 -6.13
C ILE A 25 7.52 1.12 -5.87
N ILE A 26 8.21 0.63 -4.84
CA ILE A 26 9.59 1.01 -4.53
C ILE A 26 10.55 0.63 -5.65
N LYS A 27 10.40 -0.57 -6.24
CA LYS A 27 11.21 -0.99 -7.40
C LYS A 27 10.92 -0.15 -8.64
N ALA A 28 9.67 0.29 -8.82
CA ALA A 28 9.27 1.19 -9.88
C ALA A 28 9.67 2.66 -9.63
N LYS A 29 10.38 2.97 -8.52
CA LYS A 29 10.88 4.32 -8.25
C LYS A 29 11.87 4.73 -9.35
N PRO A 30 11.57 5.76 -10.16
CA PRO A 30 12.50 6.23 -11.17
C PRO A 30 13.72 6.87 -10.50
N ALA A 31 14.91 6.65 -11.06
CA ALA A 31 16.18 7.17 -10.52
C ALA A 31 16.21 8.70 -10.37
N ALA A 32 15.34 9.42 -11.09
CA ALA A 32 15.17 10.87 -10.99
C ALA A 32 14.38 11.34 -9.75
N ALA A 33 13.65 10.46 -9.06
CA ALA A 33 12.83 10.82 -7.91
C ALA A 33 13.69 10.99 -6.65
N LYS A 34 14.09 12.25 -6.36
CA LYS A 34 14.74 12.64 -5.10
C LYS A 34 13.69 12.81 -3.99
N GLY A 35 13.95 12.24 -2.81
CA GLY A 35 13.11 12.36 -1.61
C GLY A 35 12.20 11.15 -1.30
N GLN A 36 11.23 11.37 -0.40
CA GLN A 36 10.22 10.36 -0.03
C GLN A 36 9.31 10.05 -1.21
N TYR A 37 9.36 8.80 -1.69
CA TYR A 37 8.58 8.35 -2.83
C TYR A 37 7.10 8.13 -2.47
N ILE A 38 6.84 7.63 -1.26
CA ILE A 38 5.48 7.42 -0.74
C ILE A 38 5.21 8.49 0.32
N LYS A 39 4.35 9.46 0.00
CA LYS A 39 3.97 10.56 0.92
C LYS A 39 2.85 10.18 1.89
N SER A 40 1.88 9.39 1.41
CA SER A 40 0.76 8.92 2.22
C SER A 40 0.19 7.64 1.61
N CYS A 41 -0.18 6.69 2.45
CA CYS A 41 -0.94 5.51 2.05
C CYS A 41 -2.30 5.54 2.74
N VAL A 42 -3.37 5.31 1.98
CA VAL A 42 -4.74 5.26 2.51
C VAL A 42 -5.35 3.96 2.03
N THR A 43 -5.90 3.21 2.96
CA THR A 43 -6.63 1.98 2.67
C THR A 43 -8.10 2.22 2.97
N ALA A 44 -8.94 2.03 1.96
CA ALA A 44 -10.38 2.20 2.06
C ALA A 44 -11.07 0.96 1.50
N SER A 45 -12.19 0.57 2.11
CA SER A 45 -13.12 -0.37 1.49
C SER A 45 -14.04 0.37 0.52
N THR A 46 -14.66 -0.34 -0.42
CA THR A 46 -15.50 0.25 -1.49
C THR A 46 -16.60 1.18 -0.96
N MET A 47 -17.11 0.91 0.24
CA MET A 47 -18.19 1.67 0.87
C MET A 47 -17.84 2.16 2.28
N GLY A 48 -16.56 2.18 2.67
CA GLY A 48 -16.13 2.53 4.02
C GLY A 48 -15.19 3.73 4.08
N PRO A 49 -15.01 4.31 5.28
CA PRO A 49 -14.09 5.41 5.47
C PRO A 49 -12.65 4.98 5.20
N GLY A 50 -11.87 5.86 4.57
CA GLY A 50 -10.45 5.60 4.30
C GLY A 50 -9.60 5.78 5.56
N VAL A 51 -8.82 4.75 5.90
CA VAL A 51 -7.87 4.77 7.01
C VAL A 51 -6.49 5.13 6.46
N LYS A 52 -5.91 6.24 6.95
CA LYS A 52 -4.52 6.62 6.65
C LYS A 52 -3.59 5.64 7.36
N ILE A 53 -2.76 4.94 6.58
CA ILE A 53 -1.76 4.01 7.09
C ILE A 53 -0.39 4.62 6.87
N ASN A 54 0.47 4.51 7.88
CA ASN A 54 1.85 4.97 7.77
C ASN A 54 2.68 3.99 6.93
N ALA A 55 3.03 4.40 5.71
CA ALA A 55 3.83 3.60 4.79
C ALA A 55 5.30 3.44 5.21
N GLN A 56 5.80 4.23 6.17
CA GLN A 56 7.17 4.10 6.68
C GLN A 56 7.32 3.07 7.79
N LYS A 57 6.24 2.66 8.47
CA LYS A 57 6.32 1.78 9.66
C LYS A 57 6.28 0.28 9.32
N GLN A 58 6.15 -0.06 8.03
CA GLN A 58 6.00 -1.42 7.51
C GLN A 58 7.15 -1.83 6.58
N LEU A 59 8.18 -0.97 6.45
CA LEU A 59 9.49 -1.31 5.90
C LEU A 59 10.42 -1.70 7.04
#